data_AF-A0A7X8HEQ3-F1
#
_entry.id   AF-A0A7X8HEQ3-F1
#
_cell.length_a   1.000
_cell.length_b   1.000
_cell.length_c   1.000
_cell.angle_alpha   90.00
_cell.angle_beta   90.00
_cell.angle_gamma   90.00
#
_symmetry.space_group_name_H-M   'P 1'
#
loop_
_entity.id
_entity.type
_entity.pdbx_description
1 polymer ?
#
loop_
_entity_poly.entity_id
_entity_poly.type
_entity_poly.pdbx_seq_one_letter_code
_entity_poly.pdbx_strand_id
1 'polypeptide(L)'
;MILEPERVFPLKPGSPVPGEHVLYWMQHAQRARENPALEHAAWEAARLRLPLVVLFVLSSFPSATVVHYRFLLKGLAQTAGAIEDRGALFVLRRGDPPKVASELSRAASLAICDAGWTRPEAAWRRAFADASACPVLRVDGEAVVPVESASGKLEWSAFTLRRKVEGAVTAYTSRVPPTVDLPRDARGLDIESRKDLLDFGEGPVSPEYPGDRIPEQVSLPPPGTSAAKARFEAFLENSLDSYDGDRNDPNLAGTSGMSPYLHFGQISPVFLAREVLKQGGPGAAPFIEQLVVRRELSMNLVRY
;
A
#
# COMPACT_ATOMS: atom_id res chain seq x y z
N MET A 1 7.08 -14.80 14.63
CA MET A 1 6.64 -14.27 13.32
C MET A 1 6.00 -12.92 13.59
N ILE A 2 6.34 -11.88 12.82
CA ILE A 2 5.92 -10.50 13.10
C ILE A 2 4.55 -10.13 12.54
N LEU A 3 4.04 -10.94 11.61
CA LEU A 3 2.76 -10.76 10.93
C LEU A 3 1.95 -12.04 10.98
N GLU A 4 0.66 -11.93 10.68
CA GLU A 4 -0.18 -13.09 10.40
C GLU A 4 0.40 -13.87 9.20
N PRO A 5 0.67 -15.19 9.34
CA PRO A 5 1.18 -16.01 8.25
C PRO A 5 0.35 -15.90 6.96
N GLU A 6 -0.96 -15.71 7.13
CA GLU A 6 -1.95 -15.57 6.07
C GLU A 6 -1.74 -14.35 5.16
N ARG A 7 -0.90 -13.38 5.56
CA ARG A 7 -0.52 -12.25 4.71
C ARG A 7 0.61 -12.58 3.76
N VAL A 8 1.45 -13.57 4.08
CA VAL A 8 2.73 -13.82 3.41
C VAL A 8 2.62 -15.03 2.50
N PHE A 9 2.82 -14.82 1.20
CA PHE A 9 2.70 -15.85 0.18
C PHE A 9 3.99 -15.96 -0.65
N PRO A 10 4.60 -17.15 -0.80
CA PRO A 10 5.74 -17.32 -1.67
C PRO A 10 5.32 -17.25 -3.14
N LEU A 11 5.83 -16.28 -3.89
CA LEU A 11 5.68 -16.22 -5.35
C LEU A 11 6.80 -17.00 -6.06
N LYS A 12 8.03 -16.88 -5.54
CA LYS A 12 9.17 -17.72 -5.92
C LYS A 12 9.70 -18.39 -4.66
N PRO A 13 9.33 -19.66 -4.40
CA PRO A 13 9.76 -20.38 -3.22
C PRO A 13 11.29 -20.56 -3.18
N GLY A 14 11.85 -20.58 -1.97
CA GLY A 14 13.27 -20.83 -1.75
C GLY A 14 13.74 -20.28 -0.43
N SER A 15 14.93 -20.70 0.00
CA SER A 15 15.62 -20.08 1.13
C SER A 15 16.42 -18.87 0.65
N PRO A 16 16.62 -17.83 1.49
CA PRO A 16 17.44 -16.68 1.14
C PRO A 16 18.81 -17.10 0.63
N VAL A 17 19.29 -16.43 -0.42
CA VAL A 17 20.57 -16.69 -1.08
C VAL A 17 21.63 -15.70 -0.59
N PRO A 18 22.94 -15.94 -0.81
CA PRO A 18 23.94 -14.91 -0.57
C PRO A 18 23.62 -13.63 -1.35
N GLY A 19 23.64 -12.49 -0.67
CA GLY A 19 23.33 -11.18 -1.25
C GLY A 19 23.72 -10.06 -0.31
N GLU A 20 23.64 -8.83 -0.80
CA GLU A 20 24.11 -7.63 -0.12
C GLU A 20 22.99 -6.93 0.66
N HIS A 21 21.73 -7.17 0.32
CA HIS A 21 20.57 -6.53 0.93
C HIS A 21 19.32 -7.41 0.89
N VAL A 22 18.29 -7.00 1.63
CA VAL A 22 16.90 -7.43 1.41
C VAL A 22 16.22 -6.37 0.56
N LEU A 23 15.47 -6.79 -0.46
CA LEU A 23 14.76 -5.89 -1.36
C LEU A 23 13.27 -5.88 -1.01
N TYR A 24 12.69 -4.70 -0.80
CA TYR A 24 11.24 -4.50 -0.82
C TYR A 24 10.85 -3.68 -2.04
N TRP A 25 10.16 -4.31 -3.00
CA TRP A 25 9.49 -3.60 -4.08
C TRP A 25 8.12 -3.09 -3.60
N MET A 26 8.08 -1.80 -3.28
CA MET A 26 6.87 -1.07 -2.87
C MET A 26 6.17 -0.52 -4.12
N GLN A 27 4.85 -0.72 -4.20
CA GLN A 27 4.02 -0.13 -5.25
C GLN A 27 2.69 0.41 -4.68
N HIS A 28 1.91 -0.45 -4.03
CA HIS A 28 0.58 -0.10 -3.55
C HIS A 28 0.62 0.52 -2.15
N ALA A 29 1.46 0.00 -1.24
CA ALA A 29 1.47 0.39 0.17
C ALA A 29 2.45 1.55 0.44
N GLN A 30 2.20 2.75 -0.10
CA GLN A 30 3.13 3.89 -0.04
C GLN A 30 3.13 4.61 1.32
N ARG A 31 3.55 3.91 2.36
CA ARG A 31 3.65 4.42 3.74
C ARG A 31 4.77 3.73 4.52
N ALA A 32 5.41 4.47 5.41
CA ALA A 32 6.56 4.02 6.19
C ALA A 32 6.20 3.36 7.53
N ARG A 33 4.91 3.25 7.87
CA ARG A 33 4.36 2.62 9.08
C ARG A 33 3.03 1.96 8.72
N GLU A 34 2.59 1.01 9.53
CA GLU A 34 1.35 0.24 9.26
C GLU A 34 1.37 -0.42 7.87
N ASN A 35 2.57 -0.79 7.39
CA ASN A 35 2.80 -1.43 6.10
C ASN A 35 3.33 -2.85 6.36
N PRO A 36 2.47 -3.88 6.28
CA PRO A 36 2.88 -5.27 6.48
C PRO A 36 4.06 -5.70 5.60
N ALA A 37 4.12 -5.28 4.33
CA ALA A 37 5.21 -5.67 3.43
C ALA A 37 6.55 -5.06 3.88
N LEU A 38 6.54 -3.78 4.28
CA LEU A 38 7.73 -3.11 4.81
C LEU A 38 8.18 -3.71 6.15
N GLU A 39 7.26 -3.96 7.09
CA GLU A 39 7.63 -4.55 8.39
C GLU A 39 8.13 -5.99 8.24
N HIS A 40 7.58 -6.75 7.29
CA HIS A 40 8.10 -8.08 6.97
C HIS A 40 9.51 -8.02 6.39
N ALA A 41 9.74 -7.10 5.43
CA ALA A 41 11.05 -6.92 4.82
C ALA A 41 12.09 -6.45 5.85
N ALA A 42 11.71 -5.56 6.77
CA ALA A 42 12.56 -5.12 7.87
C ALA A 42 12.90 -6.25 8.84
N TRP A 43 11.92 -7.10 9.17
CA TRP A 43 12.16 -8.31 9.98
C TRP A 43 13.12 -9.28 9.31
N GLU A 44 12.97 -9.52 8.00
CA GLU A 44 13.88 -10.38 7.24
C GLU A 44 15.29 -9.79 7.14
N ALA A 45 15.40 -8.48 6.89
CA ALA A 45 16.66 -7.75 6.90
C ALA A 45 17.36 -7.88 8.27
N ALA A 46 16.59 -7.76 9.35
CA ALA A 46 17.09 -7.92 10.71
C ALA A 46 17.60 -9.35 10.97
N ARG A 47 16.80 -10.35 10.61
CA ARG A 47 17.12 -11.77 10.75
C ARG A 47 18.37 -12.17 9.95
N LEU A 48 18.51 -11.64 8.75
CA LEU A 48 19.65 -11.90 7.85
C LEU A 48 20.86 -11.00 8.14
N ARG A 49 20.70 -9.99 9.02
CA ARG A 49 21.71 -8.96 9.31
C ARG A 49 22.17 -8.22 8.05
N LEU A 50 21.24 -7.95 7.14
CA LEU A 50 21.46 -7.23 5.89
C LEU A 50 20.76 -5.85 5.92
N PRO A 51 21.25 -4.84 5.17
CA PRO A 51 20.51 -3.60 4.94
C PRO A 51 19.20 -3.86 4.17
N LEU A 52 18.23 -2.95 4.34
CA LEU A 52 16.97 -2.96 3.60
C LEU A 52 16.97 -1.89 2.51
N VAL A 53 16.71 -2.30 1.27
CA VAL A 53 16.47 -1.42 0.13
C VAL A 53 14.99 -1.44 -0.21
N VAL A 54 14.36 -0.27 -0.22
CA VAL A 54 12.97 -0.09 -0.66
C VAL A 54 12.97 0.54 -2.05
N LEU A 55 12.50 -0.22 -3.04
CA LEU A 55 12.38 0.23 -4.42
C LEU A 55 10.95 0.67 -4.73
N PHE A 56 10.81 1.86 -5.31
CA PHE A 56 9.61 2.27 -6.05
C PHE A 56 9.95 2.47 -7.53
N VAL A 57 9.14 1.92 -8.43
CA VAL A 57 9.31 2.09 -9.88
C VAL A 57 8.16 2.93 -10.44
N LEU A 58 8.48 4.14 -10.89
CA LEU A 58 7.57 5.00 -11.61
C LEU A 58 7.38 4.47 -13.04
N SER A 59 6.17 4.04 -13.35
CA SER A 59 5.75 3.58 -14.69
C SER A 59 4.54 4.39 -15.14
N SER A 60 4.28 4.40 -16.45
CA SER A 60 2.94 4.73 -16.93
C SER A 60 1.93 3.69 -16.43
N PHE A 61 0.70 4.11 -16.17
CA PHE A 61 -0.40 3.26 -15.74
C PHE A 61 -1.67 3.63 -16.51
N PRO A 62 -2.52 2.65 -16.89
CA PRO A 62 -3.73 2.92 -17.67
C PRO A 62 -4.58 4.02 -17.04
N SER A 63 -4.97 5.01 -17.86
CA SER A 63 -5.83 6.14 -17.46
C SER A 63 -5.28 7.05 -16.35
N ALA A 64 -4.03 6.88 -15.94
CA ALA A 64 -3.40 7.77 -14.96
C ALA A 64 -2.98 9.09 -15.60
N THR A 65 -3.55 10.18 -15.09
CA THR A 65 -3.26 11.55 -15.54
C THR A 65 -2.23 12.25 -14.63
N VAL A 66 -1.77 13.44 -15.03
CA VAL A 66 -0.85 14.29 -14.25
C VAL A 66 -1.29 14.51 -12.79
N VAL A 67 -2.59 14.59 -12.51
CA VAL A 67 -3.11 14.77 -11.15
C VAL A 67 -2.83 13.56 -10.26
N HIS A 68 -2.97 12.36 -10.80
CA HIS A 68 -2.66 11.13 -10.08
C HIS A 68 -1.19 11.11 -9.70
N TYR A 69 -0.30 11.42 -10.65
CA TYR A 69 1.13 11.47 -10.39
C TYR A 69 1.54 12.61 -9.44
N ARG A 70 0.92 13.80 -9.54
CA ARG A 70 1.16 14.90 -8.60
C ARG A 70 0.80 14.49 -7.17
N PHE A 71 -0.34 13.85 -6.96
CA PHE A 71 -0.76 13.36 -5.65
C PHE A 71 0.18 12.23 -5.15
N LEU A 72 0.49 11.27 -6.03
CA LEU A 72 1.39 10.15 -5.75
C LEU A 72 2.79 10.64 -5.37
N LEU A 73 3.47 11.41 -6.22
CA LEU A 73 4.87 11.82 -6.01
C LEU A 73 5.03 12.65 -4.74
N LYS A 74 4.11 13.60 -4.49
CA LYS A 74 4.16 14.43 -3.28
C LYS A 74 3.98 13.59 -2.00
N GLY A 75 3.07 12.61 -2.01
CA GLY A 75 2.93 11.69 -0.89
C GLY A 75 4.12 10.74 -0.76
N LEU A 76 4.66 10.27 -1.89
CA LEU A 76 5.83 9.40 -1.95
C LEU A 76 7.09 10.10 -1.42
N ALA A 77 7.23 11.41 -1.62
CA ALA A 77 8.33 12.20 -1.05
C ALA A 77 8.33 12.15 0.48
N GLN A 78 7.14 12.29 1.10
CA GLN A 78 7.00 12.10 2.55
C GLN A 78 7.35 10.66 2.96
N THR A 79 6.84 9.67 2.24
CA THR A 79 7.10 8.25 2.52
C THR A 79 8.58 7.90 2.39
N ALA A 80 9.27 8.44 1.39
CA ALA A 80 10.71 8.26 1.18
C ALA A 80 11.49 8.75 2.38
N GLY A 81 11.30 10.01 2.81
CA GLY A 81 11.97 10.55 3.99
C GLY A 81 11.70 9.71 5.24
N ALA A 82 10.45 9.33 5.48
CA ALA A 82 10.08 8.51 6.63
C ALA A 82 10.61 7.07 6.60
N ILE A 83 10.93 6.51 5.43
CA ILE A 83 11.63 5.22 5.28
C ILE A 83 13.11 5.39 5.58
N GLU A 84 13.73 6.47 5.11
CA GLU A 84 15.16 6.76 5.32
C GLU A 84 15.48 7.11 6.78
N ASP A 85 14.57 7.79 7.46
CA ASP A 85 14.65 8.05 8.90
C ASP A 85 14.66 6.75 9.73
N ARG A 86 14.16 5.64 9.18
CA ARG A 86 14.25 4.31 9.82
C ARG A 86 15.56 3.58 9.55
N GLY A 87 16.43 4.12 8.69
CA GLY A 87 17.69 3.50 8.28
C GLY A 87 17.62 2.58 7.05
N ALA A 88 16.49 2.55 6.33
CA ALA A 88 16.41 1.90 5.01
C ALA A 88 16.88 2.85 3.90
N LEU A 89 17.26 2.30 2.76
CA LEU A 89 17.54 3.09 1.56
C LEU A 89 16.29 3.13 0.69
N PHE A 90 15.82 4.33 0.36
CA PHE A 90 14.73 4.50 -0.61
C PHE A 90 15.29 4.77 -2.02
N VAL A 91 14.95 3.89 -2.96
CA VAL A 91 15.34 3.95 -4.37
C VAL A 91 14.12 4.22 -5.23
N LEU A 92 14.16 5.33 -5.98
CA LEU A 92 13.16 5.65 -7.00
C LEU A 92 13.78 5.44 -8.38
N ARG A 93 13.12 4.65 -9.23
CA ARG A 93 13.51 4.47 -10.64
C ARG A 93 12.31 4.70 -11.55
N ARG A 94 12.57 4.95 -12.84
CA ARG A 94 11.53 5.01 -13.87
C ARG A 94 11.75 3.88 -14.86
N GLY A 95 10.68 3.19 -15.25
CA GLY A 95 10.76 2.13 -16.27
C GLY A 95 9.69 1.06 -16.11
N ASP A 96 9.96 -0.10 -16.69
CA ASP A 96 9.11 -1.30 -16.55
C ASP A 96 9.30 -1.92 -15.15
N PRO A 97 8.26 -1.97 -14.31
CA PRO A 97 8.42 -2.37 -12.91
C PRO A 97 9.02 -3.76 -12.71
N PRO A 98 8.57 -4.83 -13.40
CA PRO A 98 9.18 -6.15 -13.28
C PRO A 98 10.65 -6.19 -13.66
N LYS A 99 11.04 -5.58 -14.78
CA LYS A 99 12.45 -5.56 -15.22
C LYS A 99 13.34 -4.85 -14.21
N VAL A 100 12.96 -3.64 -13.80
CA VAL A 100 13.74 -2.83 -12.85
C VAL A 100 13.84 -3.52 -11.48
N ALA A 101 12.76 -4.11 -10.98
CA ALA A 101 12.79 -4.86 -9.72
C ALA A 101 13.67 -6.11 -9.82
N SER A 102 13.61 -6.84 -10.95
CA SER A 102 14.44 -8.03 -11.19
C SER A 102 15.93 -7.69 -11.29
N GLU A 103 16.29 -6.54 -11.84
CA GLU A 103 17.68 -6.06 -11.87
C GLU A 103 18.24 -5.85 -10.46
N LEU A 104 17.50 -5.17 -9.57
CA LEU A 104 17.91 -4.98 -8.18
C LEU A 104 17.96 -6.31 -7.41
N SER A 105 17.08 -7.25 -7.75
CA SER A 105 17.04 -8.56 -7.09
C SER A 105 18.34 -9.37 -7.24
N ARG A 106 19.19 -9.05 -8.22
CA ARG A 106 20.48 -9.75 -8.47
C ARG A 106 21.46 -9.67 -7.32
N ALA A 107 21.45 -8.56 -6.59
CA ALA A 107 22.27 -8.37 -5.40
C ALA A 107 21.47 -8.59 -4.09
N ALA A 108 20.19 -8.97 -4.19
CA ALA A 108 19.33 -9.20 -3.03
C ALA A 108 19.40 -10.65 -2.56
N SER A 109 19.40 -10.85 -1.25
CA SER A 109 19.31 -12.17 -0.61
C SER A 109 17.88 -12.74 -0.65
N LEU A 110 16.90 -11.85 -0.49
CA LEU A 110 15.47 -12.12 -0.48
C LEU A 110 14.75 -10.87 -1.00
N ALA A 111 13.70 -11.07 -1.80
CA ALA A 111 12.82 -9.99 -2.21
C ALA A 111 11.40 -10.14 -1.66
N ILE A 112 10.81 -9.00 -1.32
CA ILE A 112 9.44 -8.85 -0.85
C ILE A 112 8.74 -7.88 -1.80
N CYS A 113 7.48 -8.13 -2.14
CA CYS A 113 6.60 -7.16 -2.79
C CYS A 113 5.25 -7.07 -2.06
N ASP A 114 4.58 -5.93 -2.15
CA ASP A 114 3.19 -5.83 -1.70
C ASP A 114 2.25 -6.58 -2.68
N ALA A 115 1.06 -6.96 -2.20
CA ALA A 115 0.03 -7.51 -3.06
C ALA A 115 -0.58 -6.42 -3.98
N GLY A 116 -1.01 -6.84 -5.17
CA GLY A 116 -1.75 -6.01 -6.11
C GLY A 116 -2.69 -6.91 -6.91
N TRP A 117 -3.96 -6.55 -6.91
CA TRP A 117 -5.04 -7.47 -7.29
C TRP A 117 -5.61 -7.19 -8.68
N THR A 118 -5.34 -6.02 -9.25
CA THR A 118 -5.73 -5.74 -10.64
C THR A 118 -4.92 -6.61 -11.60
N ARG A 119 -5.46 -6.85 -12.81
CA ARG A 119 -4.79 -7.70 -13.82
C ARG A 119 -3.36 -7.24 -14.15
N PRO A 120 -3.07 -5.94 -14.41
CA PRO A 120 -1.71 -5.49 -14.68
C PRO A 120 -0.76 -5.74 -13.50
N GLU A 121 -1.25 -5.49 -12.28
CA GLU A 121 -0.47 -5.62 -11.05
C GLU A 121 -0.10 -7.05 -10.71
N ALA A 122 -1.07 -7.97 -10.82
CA ALA A 122 -0.85 -9.39 -10.63
C ALA A 122 0.13 -9.93 -11.69
N ALA A 123 -0.02 -9.49 -12.94
CA ALA A 123 0.89 -9.84 -14.02
C ALA A 123 2.32 -9.37 -13.76
N TRP A 124 2.50 -8.13 -13.28
CA TRP A 124 3.82 -7.60 -12.93
C TRP A 124 4.50 -8.38 -11.80
N ARG A 125 3.76 -8.76 -10.76
CA ARG A 125 4.30 -9.54 -9.63
C ARG A 125 4.74 -10.94 -10.04
N ARG A 126 3.97 -11.60 -10.93
CA ARG A 126 4.37 -12.88 -11.53
C ARG A 126 5.63 -12.71 -12.39
N ALA A 127 5.66 -11.73 -13.28
CA ALA A 127 6.82 -11.47 -14.15
C ALA A 127 8.09 -11.15 -13.34
N PHE A 128 7.96 -10.38 -12.25
CA PHE A 128 9.06 -10.13 -11.33
C PHE A 128 9.52 -11.41 -10.64
N ALA A 129 8.60 -12.21 -10.11
CA ALA A 129 8.96 -13.48 -9.45
C ALA A 129 9.68 -14.44 -10.39
N ASP A 130 9.20 -14.58 -11.64
CA ASP A 130 9.80 -15.43 -12.65
C ASP A 130 11.24 -14.99 -13.00
N ALA A 131 11.47 -13.67 -13.12
CA ALA A 131 12.75 -13.09 -13.51
C ALA A 131 13.72 -12.78 -12.35
N SER A 132 13.24 -12.84 -11.09
CA SER A 132 14.04 -12.51 -9.90
C SER A 132 15.21 -13.47 -9.73
N ALA A 133 16.37 -12.97 -9.30
CA ALA A 133 17.54 -13.80 -9.01
C ALA A 133 17.49 -14.49 -7.64
N CYS A 134 16.60 -14.04 -6.75
CA CYS A 134 16.41 -14.56 -5.39
C CYS A 134 14.95 -15.00 -5.16
N PRO A 135 14.64 -15.71 -4.05
CA PRO A 135 13.26 -16.00 -3.67
C PRO A 135 12.43 -14.73 -3.48
N VAL A 136 11.13 -14.84 -3.74
CA VAL A 136 10.19 -13.70 -3.70
C VAL A 136 8.98 -14.04 -2.84
N LEU A 137 8.71 -13.18 -1.87
CA LEU A 137 7.50 -13.21 -1.04
C LEU A 137 6.58 -12.05 -1.43
N ARG A 138 5.28 -12.31 -1.54
CA ARG A 138 4.23 -11.30 -1.65
C ARG A 138 3.54 -11.15 -0.31
N VAL A 139 3.31 -9.91 0.11
CA VAL A 139 2.62 -9.61 1.38
C VAL A 139 1.35 -8.81 1.13
N ASP A 140 0.21 -9.30 1.61
CA ASP A 140 -1.06 -8.56 1.58
C ASP A 140 -1.14 -7.55 2.73
N GLY A 141 -1.03 -6.27 2.37
CA GLY A 141 -1.10 -5.14 3.30
C GLY A 141 -2.23 -4.14 3.03
N GLU A 142 -2.99 -4.31 1.95
CA GLU A 142 -4.03 -3.35 1.53
C GLU A 142 -5.45 -3.84 1.83
N ALA A 143 -5.61 -5.04 2.40
CA ALA A 143 -6.86 -5.53 2.97
C ALA A 143 -6.74 -5.70 4.49
N VAL A 144 -7.83 -5.41 5.21
CA VAL A 144 -7.92 -5.66 6.66
C VAL A 144 -7.85 -7.16 6.90
N VAL A 145 -8.68 -7.93 6.18
CA VAL A 145 -8.58 -9.39 6.13
C VAL A 145 -7.90 -9.75 4.80
N PRO A 146 -6.78 -10.49 4.79
CA PRO A 146 -6.07 -10.81 3.56
C PRO A 146 -7.02 -11.42 2.52
N VAL A 147 -6.97 -10.96 1.26
CA VAL A 147 -8.02 -11.22 0.26
C VAL A 147 -8.23 -12.72 0.02
N GLU A 148 -7.14 -13.49 0.00
CA GLU A 148 -7.18 -14.95 -0.22
C GLU A 148 -7.64 -15.71 1.03
N SER A 149 -7.52 -15.10 2.22
CA SER A 149 -8.06 -15.64 3.48
C SER A 149 -9.52 -15.26 3.70
N ALA A 150 -9.93 -14.08 3.22
CA ALA A 150 -11.31 -13.62 3.28
C ALA A 150 -12.24 -14.53 2.47
N SER A 151 -11.78 -15.02 1.31
CA SER A 151 -12.47 -16.05 0.55
C SER A 151 -11.53 -16.76 -0.45
N GLY A 152 -11.67 -18.07 -0.56
CA GLY A 152 -11.02 -18.88 -1.62
C GLY A 152 -11.76 -18.88 -2.97
N LYS A 153 -12.77 -18.01 -3.15
CA LYS A 153 -13.56 -17.90 -4.39
C LYS A 153 -14.14 -16.49 -4.57
N LEU A 154 -14.64 -16.22 -5.78
CA LEU A 154 -15.47 -15.06 -6.06
C LEU A 154 -16.74 -15.08 -5.19
N GLU A 155 -16.97 -14.00 -4.46
CA GLU A 155 -18.16 -13.77 -3.66
C GLU A 155 -19.23 -13.03 -4.47
N TRP A 156 -20.48 -13.48 -4.35
CA TRP A 156 -21.60 -12.93 -5.11
C TRP A 156 -21.97 -11.51 -4.67
N SER A 157 -21.84 -11.22 -3.37
CA SER A 157 -22.29 -9.94 -2.82
C SER A 157 -21.60 -9.57 -1.52
N ALA A 158 -21.80 -8.32 -1.09
CA ALA A 158 -21.36 -7.85 0.22
C ALA A 158 -21.91 -8.73 1.35
N PHE A 159 -23.13 -9.27 1.22
CA PHE A 159 -23.71 -10.15 2.24
C PHE A 159 -22.91 -11.44 2.41
N THR A 160 -22.49 -12.08 1.31
CA THR A 160 -21.79 -13.37 1.38
C THR A 160 -20.36 -13.19 1.87
N LEU A 161 -19.69 -12.09 1.48
CA LEU A 161 -18.37 -11.74 2.01
C LEU A 161 -18.42 -11.37 3.49
N ARG A 162 -19.40 -10.54 3.92
CA ARG A 162 -19.54 -10.09 5.32
C ARG A 162 -19.54 -11.26 6.30
N ARG A 163 -20.32 -12.30 6.00
CA ARG A 163 -20.40 -13.52 6.83
C ARG A 163 -19.07 -14.21 7.06
N LYS A 164 -18.07 -13.99 6.19
CA LYS A 164 -16.73 -14.57 6.29
C LYS A 164 -15.75 -13.66 7.04
N VAL A 165 -15.89 -12.34 6.86
CA VAL A 165 -14.89 -11.38 7.38
C VAL A 165 -15.29 -10.76 8.72
N GLU A 166 -16.57 -10.68 9.07
CA GLU A 166 -17.07 -9.92 10.24
C GLU A 166 -16.38 -10.32 11.55
N GLY A 167 -16.30 -11.62 11.86
CA GLY A 167 -15.58 -12.10 13.05
C GLY A 167 -14.05 -11.96 12.96
N ALA A 168 -13.51 -11.89 11.74
CA ALA A 168 -12.06 -11.75 11.52
C ALA A 168 -11.59 -10.29 11.63
N VAL A 169 -12.44 -9.30 11.35
CA VAL A 169 -12.07 -7.88 11.39
C VAL A 169 -11.44 -7.53 12.73
N THR A 170 -12.08 -7.88 13.85
CA THR A 170 -11.56 -7.61 15.20
C THR A 170 -10.22 -8.30 15.46
N ALA A 171 -10.03 -9.52 14.95
CA ALA A 171 -8.78 -10.26 15.12
C ALA A 171 -7.62 -9.60 14.36
N TYR A 172 -7.85 -9.10 13.14
CA TYR A 172 -6.82 -8.43 12.35
C TYR A 172 -6.58 -6.98 12.80
N THR A 173 -7.58 -6.26 13.31
CA THR A 173 -7.39 -4.89 13.81
C THR A 173 -6.73 -4.83 15.19
N SER A 174 -6.86 -5.89 15.99
CA SER A 174 -6.18 -5.99 17.30
C SER A 174 -4.69 -6.33 17.18
N ARG A 175 -4.25 -6.85 16.02
CA ARG A 175 -2.86 -7.22 15.75
C ARG A 175 -2.16 -6.08 15.01
N VAL A 176 -1.45 -5.26 15.77
CA VAL A 176 -0.58 -4.23 15.20
C VAL A 176 0.81 -4.84 15.02
N PRO A 177 1.34 -4.97 13.80
CA PRO A 177 2.71 -5.43 13.65
C PRO A 177 3.64 -4.44 14.33
N PRO A 178 4.56 -4.90 15.21
CA PRO A 178 5.51 -4.00 15.82
C PRO A 178 6.40 -3.39 14.74
N THR A 179 6.78 -2.13 14.93
CA THR A 179 7.79 -1.51 14.08
C THR A 179 9.12 -2.21 14.33
N VAL A 180 9.76 -2.68 13.26
CA VAL A 180 11.10 -3.28 13.37
C VAL A 180 12.16 -2.21 13.17
N ASP A 181 13.11 -2.19 14.09
CA ASP A 181 14.35 -1.42 13.96
C ASP A 181 15.29 -2.12 12.97
N LEU A 182 15.77 -1.37 11.98
CA LEU A 182 16.71 -1.90 11.00
C LEU A 182 18.11 -1.94 11.61
N PRO A 183 18.79 -3.10 11.64
CA PRO A 183 20.07 -3.22 12.34
C PRO A 183 21.25 -2.65 11.56
N ARG A 184 21.09 -2.44 10.26
CA ARG A 184 22.12 -1.87 9.38
C ARG A 184 21.54 -0.68 8.65
N ASP A 185 22.25 0.43 8.76
CA ASP A 185 21.97 1.62 7.99
C ASP A 185 22.30 1.36 6.52
N ALA A 186 21.26 1.38 5.68
CA ALA A 186 21.37 1.15 4.25
C ALA A 186 21.75 2.44 3.48
N ARG A 187 21.79 3.61 4.12
CA ARG A 187 22.06 4.91 3.45
C ARG A 187 23.46 4.99 2.84
N GLY A 188 24.38 4.11 3.25
CA GLY A 188 25.72 4.00 2.69
C GLY A 188 25.84 3.10 1.44
N LEU A 189 24.75 2.49 0.97
CA LEU A 189 24.77 1.70 -0.27
C LEU A 189 24.76 2.62 -1.49
N ASP A 190 25.64 2.36 -2.44
CA ASP A 190 25.72 3.09 -3.70
C ASP A 190 24.78 2.48 -4.75
N ILE A 191 23.49 2.84 -4.67
CA ILE A 191 22.47 2.43 -5.63
C ILE A 191 21.86 3.69 -6.25
N GLU A 192 22.00 3.83 -7.57
CA GLU A 192 21.43 4.96 -8.30
C GLU A 192 19.91 5.07 -8.09
N SER A 193 19.48 6.28 -7.70
CA SER A 193 18.10 6.64 -7.43
C SER A 193 17.78 8.00 -8.06
N ARG A 194 16.64 8.07 -8.75
CA ARG A 194 16.09 9.26 -9.40
C ARG A 194 15.18 10.04 -8.45
N LYS A 195 15.72 10.44 -7.29
CA LYS A 195 14.97 11.21 -6.27
C LYS A 195 14.57 12.60 -6.77
N ASP A 196 15.24 13.13 -7.79
CA ASP A 196 14.84 14.34 -8.51
C ASP A 196 13.40 14.26 -9.06
N LEU A 197 12.89 13.04 -9.29
CA LEU A 197 11.49 12.82 -9.69
C LEU A 197 10.49 13.06 -8.54
N LEU A 198 10.92 13.25 -7.29
CA LEU A 198 10.02 13.57 -6.17
C LEU A 198 9.63 15.06 -6.15
N ASP A 199 10.46 15.93 -6.71
CA ASP A 199 10.26 17.40 -6.74
C ASP A 199 9.28 17.86 -7.84
N PHE A 200 8.51 16.92 -8.38
CA PHE A 200 7.94 17.02 -9.70
C PHE A 200 6.69 17.91 -9.80
N GLY A 201 6.74 18.86 -10.73
CA GLY A 201 5.66 19.78 -11.05
C GLY A 201 4.67 19.30 -12.13
N GLU A 202 5.07 18.44 -13.06
CA GLU A 202 4.31 18.10 -14.28
C GLU A 202 4.40 16.61 -14.67
N GLY A 203 3.34 15.81 -14.44
CA GLY A 203 3.10 14.39 -14.78
C GLY A 203 4.05 13.67 -15.76
N PRO A 204 4.49 12.40 -15.53
CA PRO A 204 5.31 11.64 -16.49
C PRO A 204 4.56 11.28 -17.79
N VAL A 205 3.30 11.70 -17.91
CA VAL A 205 2.38 11.37 -18.98
C VAL A 205 1.73 12.67 -19.46
N SER A 206 1.85 12.92 -20.77
CA SER A 206 1.02 13.89 -21.47
C SER A 206 -0.39 13.31 -21.60
N PRO A 207 -1.47 14.08 -21.34
CA PRO A 207 -2.83 13.58 -21.48
C PRO A 207 -3.06 12.97 -22.87
N GLU A 208 -3.54 11.73 -22.91
CA GLU A 208 -3.73 10.97 -24.14
C GLU A 208 -5.02 11.43 -24.85
N TYR A 209 -6.04 11.82 -24.08
CA TYR A 209 -7.28 12.42 -24.57
C TYR A 209 -7.44 13.89 -24.13
N PRO A 210 -8.09 14.75 -24.94
CA PRO A 210 -8.37 16.13 -24.56
C PRO A 210 -9.18 16.28 -23.25
N GLY A 211 -9.99 15.28 -22.89
CA GLY A 211 -10.72 15.22 -21.61
C GLY A 211 -9.87 14.79 -20.41
N ASP A 212 -8.66 14.25 -20.63
CA ASP A 212 -7.67 13.98 -19.57
C ASP A 212 -6.93 15.25 -19.15
N ARG A 213 -7.12 16.35 -19.90
CA ARG A 213 -6.68 17.68 -19.50
C ARG A 213 -7.55 18.12 -18.33
N ILE A 214 -6.94 18.11 -17.17
CA ILE A 214 -7.59 18.58 -15.97
C ILE A 214 -7.55 20.11 -15.99
N PRO A 215 -8.68 20.80 -15.74
CA PRO A 215 -8.68 22.24 -15.57
C PRO A 215 -7.68 22.62 -14.48
N GLU A 216 -6.95 23.73 -14.65
CA GLU A 216 -5.97 24.24 -13.66
C GLU A 216 -6.53 24.40 -12.23
N GLN A 217 -7.86 24.33 -12.07
CA GLN A 217 -8.61 24.63 -10.85
C GLN A 217 -8.95 23.41 -9.97
N VAL A 218 -8.48 22.19 -10.25
CA VAL A 218 -8.77 21.06 -9.34
C VAL A 218 -7.88 21.14 -8.10
N SER A 219 -8.46 21.64 -7.00
CA SER A 219 -7.86 21.57 -5.67
C SER A 219 -7.88 20.12 -5.19
N LEU A 220 -6.71 19.47 -5.19
CA LEU A 220 -6.54 18.15 -4.62
C LEU A 220 -6.37 18.25 -3.10
N PRO A 221 -6.87 17.28 -2.32
CA PRO A 221 -6.52 17.22 -0.91
C PRO A 221 -5.00 17.08 -0.76
N PRO A 222 -4.40 17.62 0.32
CA PRO A 222 -2.96 17.45 0.56
C PRO A 222 -2.60 15.96 0.61
N PRO A 223 -1.61 15.49 -0.17
CA PRO A 223 -1.20 14.09 -0.17
C PRO A 223 -0.30 13.73 1.02
N GLY A 224 -0.08 12.44 1.20
CA GLY A 224 0.84 11.87 2.20
C GLY A 224 0.14 11.36 3.46
N THR A 225 0.83 10.48 4.19
CA THR A 225 0.30 9.84 5.40
C THR A 225 -0.11 10.83 6.48
N SER A 226 0.62 11.95 6.66
CA SER A 226 0.24 12.94 7.69
C SER A 226 -1.07 13.63 7.36
N ALA A 227 -1.28 14.03 6.11
CA ALA A 227 -2.52 14.65 5.67
C ALA A 227 -3.70 13.66 5.75
N ALA A 228 -3.47 12.39 5.38
CA ALA A 228 -4.45 11.33 5.52
C ALA A 228 -4.92 11.17 6.97
N LYS A 229 -3.96 11.10 7.91
CA LYS A 229 -4.25 10.96 9.35
C LYS A 229 -5.00 12.17 9.90
N ALA A 230 -4.53 13.39 9.63
CA ALA A 230 -5.19 14.61 10.11
C ALA A 230 -6.63 14.73 9.58
N ARG A 231 -6.85 14.42 8.30
CA ARG A 231 -8.21 14.39 7.74
C ARG A 231 -9.08 13.33 8.40
N PHE A 232 -8.53 12.14 8.66
CA PHE A 232 -9.28 11.06 9.27
C PHE A 232 -9.63 11.34 10.73
N GLU A 233 -8.71 11.92 11.50
CA GLU A 233 -8.95 12.38 12.87
C GLU A 233 -10.10 13.38 12.91
N ALA A 234 -10.11 14.37 12.02
CA ALA A 234 -11.23 15.30 11.90
C ALA A 234 -12.56 14.59 11.54
N PHE A 235 -12.53 13.53 10.73
CA PHE A 235 -13.72 12.73 10.43
C PHE A 235 -14.21 11.96 11.66
N LEU A 236 -13.31 11.35 12.44
CA LEU A 236 -13.66 10.63 13.67
C LEU A 236 -14.30 11.56 14.69
N GLU A 237 -13.77 12.77 14.84
CA GLU A 237 -14.25 13.76 15.81
C GLU A 237 -15.59 14.38 15.43
N ASN A 238 -15.80 14.68 14.13
CA ASN A 238 -16.87 15.58 13.71
C ASN A 238 -17.95 14.94 12.85
N SER A 239 -17.72 13.75 12.29
CA SER A 239 -18.59 13.21 11.23
C SER A 239 -18.84 11.70 11.30
N LEU A 240 -18.11 10.96 12.15
CA LEU A 240 -18.34 9.52 12.27
C LEU A 240 -19.76 9.23 12.75
N ASP A 241 -20.25 9.91 13.79
CA ASP A 241 -21.57 9.60 14.38
C ASP A 241 -22.74 9.78 13.41
N SER A 242 -22.68 10.78 12.52
CA SER A 242 -23.72 11.04 11.51
C SER A 242 -23.47 10.33 10.18
N TYR A 243 -22.36 9.58 10.05
CA TYR A 243 -21.89 9.01 8.78
C TYR A 243 -22.96 8.23 8.00
N ASP A 244 -23.75 7.39 8.67
CA ASP A 244 -24.73 6.55 7.95
C ASP A 244 -25.89 7.36 7.34
N GLY A 245 -26.29 8.45 8.00
CA GLY A 245 -27.30 9.38 7.50
C GLY A 245 -26.75 10.26 6.38
N ASP A 246 -25.53 10.78 6.56
CA ASP A 246 -25.01 11.85 5.71
C ASP A 246 -24.27 11.35 4.46
N ARG A 247 -23.72 10.13 4.47
CA ARG A 247 -22.85 9.61 3.38
C ARG A 247 -23.48 9.56 1.98
N ASN A 248 -24.82 9.63 1.89
CA ASN A 248 -25.54 9.59 0.62
C ASN A 248 -26.00 10.97 0.15
N ASP A 249 -25.83 12.02 0.94
CA ASP A 249 -26.16 13.40 0.55
C ASP A 249 -24.90 14.12 0.04
N PRO A 250 -24.80 14.42 -1.27
CA PRO A 250 -23.63 15.10 -1.84
C PRO A 250 -23.49 16.56 -1.39
N ASN A 251 -24.52 17.15 -0.78
CA ASN A 251 -24.45 18.52 -0.23
C ASN A 251 -23.82 18.57 1.17
N LEU A 252 -23.67 17.41 1.81
CA LEU A 252 -23.06 17.29 3.14
C LEU A 252 -21.61 16.84 3.02
N ALA A 253 -20.78 17.30 3.95
CA ALA A 253 -19.43 16.77 4.15
C ALA A 253 -19.45 15.41 4.89
N GLY A 254 -20.38 14.52 4.52
CA GLY A 254 -20.73 13.31 5.26
C GLY A 254 -19.81 12.10 5.03
N THR A 255 -18.72 12.24 4.27
CA THR A 255 -17.80 11.12 3.98
C THR A 255 -16.39 11.39 4.51
N SER A 256 -15.65 10.32 4.83
CA SER A 256 -14.28 10.44 5.33
C SER A 256 -13.29 11.04 4.33
N GLY A 257 -13.60 10.98 3.03
CA GLY A 257 -12.67 11.34 1.94
C GLY A 257 -11.34 10.58 1.99
N MET A 258 -11.34 9.35 2.51
CA MET A 258 -10.14 8.51 2.59
C MET A 258 -9.77 7.82 1.27
N SER A 259 -10.64 7.85 0.25
CA SER A 259 -10.41 7.10 -0.99
C SER A 259 -9.13 7.47 -1.74
N PRO A 260 -8.67 8.73 -1.84
CA PRO A 260 -7.40 9.04 -2.53
C PRO A 260 -6.20 8.46 -1.76
N TYR A 261 -6.24 8.53 -0.43
CA TYR A 261 -5.16 8.03 0.42
C TYR A 261 -5.10 6.50 0.44
N LEU A 262 -6.26 5.82 0.49
CA LEU A 262 -6.35 4.37 0.38
C LEU A 262 -5.93 3.87 -1.00
N HIS A 263 -6.28 4.58 -2.08
CA HIS A 263 -5.89 4.20 -3.44
C HIS A 263 -4.37 4.12 -3.61
N PHE A 264 -3.63 5.11 -3.09
CA PHE A 264 -2.17 5.12 -3.13
C PHE A 264 -1.51 4.48 -1.90
N GLY A 265 -2.28 3.85 -1.01
CA GLY A 265 -1.79 3.22 0.22
C GLY A 265 -1.03 4.16 1.16
N GLN A 266 -1.33 5.46 1.11
CA GLN A 266 -0.77 6.49 2.00
C GLN A 266 -1.33 6.38 3.43
N ILE A 267 -2.41 5.61 3.63
CA ILE A 267 -2.96 5.26 4.93
C ILE A 267 -3.35 3.78 4.96
N SER A 268 -3.14 3.12 6.09
CA SER A 268 -3.46 1.69 6.25
C SER A 268 -4.96 1.49 6.50
N PRO A 269 -5.63 0.57 5.79
CA PRO A 269 -7.02 0.24 6.09
C PRO A 269 -7.17 -0.46 7.45
N VAL A 270 -6.15 -1.18 7.91
CA VAL A 270 -6.13 -1.78 9.26
C VAL A 270 -6.10 -0.68 10.32
N PHE A 271 -5.29 0.37 10.11
CA PHE A 271 -5.28 1.55 10.98
C PHE A 271 -6.65 2.22 11.04
N LEU A 272 -7.28 2.49 9.89
CA LEU A 272 -8.60 3.12 9.84
C LEU A 272 -9.66 2.29 10.58
N ALA A 273 -9.70 0.97 10.30
CA ALA A 273 -10.65 0.08 10.94
C ALA A 273 -10.44 0.00 12.46
N ARG A 274 -9.17 -0.05 12.90
CA ARG A 274 -8.83 -0.09 14.33
C ARG A 274 -9.27 1.17 15.07
N GLU A 275 -8.99 2.36 14.54
CA GLU A 275 -9.38 3.61 15.20
C GLU A 275 -10.91 3.80 15.22
N VAL A 276 -11.63 3.39 14.17
CA VAL A 276 -13.11 3.43 14.16
C VAL A 276 -13.72 2.48 15.17
N LEU A 277 -13.21 1.25 15.25
CA LEU A 277 -13.68 0.28 16.24
C LEU A 277 -13.38 0.73 17.68
N LYS A 278 -12.25 1.42 17.88
CA LYS A 278 -11.89 2.01 19.17
C LYS A 278 -12.79 3.20 19.55
N GLN A 279 -13.12 4.07 18.59
CA GLN A 279 -14.03 5.20 18.79
C GLN A 279 -15.46 4.72 19.09
N GLY A 280 -15.94 3.71 18.36
CA GLY A 280 -17.31 3.20 18.48
C GLY A 280 -18.34 4.21 17.94
N GLY A 281 -19.55 4.18 18.50
CA GLY A 281 -20.63 5.06 18.09
C GLY A 281 -21.49 4.55 16.91
N PRO A 282 -22.59 5.25 16.60
CA PRO A 282 -23.58 4.82 15.61
C PRO A 282 -23.01 4.66 14.18
N GLY A 283 -22.01 5.45 13.80
CA GLY A 283 -21.42 5.34 12.46
C GLY A 283 -20.27 4.34 12.31
N ALA A 284 -19.80 3.72 13.40
CA ALA A 284 -18.67 2.79 13.33
C ALA A 284 -18.98 1.56 12.46
N ALA A 285 -20.08 0.85 12.72
CA ALA A 285 -20.43 -0.34 11.94
C ALA A 285 -20.73 -0.02 10.46
N PRO A 286 -21.50 1.05 10.13
CA PRO A 286 -21.66 1.50 8.74
C PRO A 286 -20.34 1.86 8.05
N PHE A 287 -19.40 2.50 8.75
CA PHE A 287 -18.09 2.79 8.19
C PHE A 287 -17.28 1.51 7.93
N ILE A 288 -17.26 0.55 8.86
CA ILE A 288 -16.58 -0.74 8.68
C ILE A 288 -17.20 -1.55 7.54
N GLU A 289 -18.51 -1.48 7.32
CA GLU A 289 -19.17 -2.08 6.14
C GLU A 289 -18.61 -1.49 4.84
N GLN A 290 -18.47 -0.17 4.74
CA GLN A 290 -17.95 0.47 3.52
C GLN A 290 -16.44 0.23 3.36
N LEU A 291 -15.69 0.39 4.45
CA LEU A 291 -14.25 0.21 4.45
C LEU A 291 -13.91 -1.24 4.15
N VAL A 292 -14.38 -2.22 4.93
CA VAL A 292 -13.94 -3.61 4.81
C VAL A 292 -14.78 -4.37 3.80
N VAL A 293 -16.09 -4.49 4.01
CA VAL A 293 -16.92 -5.39 3.21
C VAL A 293 -17.02 -4.91 1.76
N ARG A 294 -17.33 -3.63 1.53
CA ARG A 294 -17.53 -3.10 0.16
C ARG A 294 -16.21 -2.96 -0.60
N ARG A 295 -15.19 -2.34 0.00
CA ARG A 295 -13.87 -2.17 -0.63
C ARG A 295 -13.20 -3.51 -0.93
N GLU A 296 -13.20 -4.44 0.03
CA GLU A 296 -12.45 -5.70 -0.12
C GLU A 296 -13.24 -6.71 -0.96
N LEU A 297 -14.57 -6.55 -1.11
CA LEU A 297 -15.32 -7.24 -2.17
C LEU A 297 -14.84 -6.85 -3.57
N SER A 298 -14.50 -5.58 -3.80
CA SER A 298 -13.91 -5.17 -5.07
C SER A 298 -12.55 -5.82 -5.32
N MET A 299 -11.75 -6.04 -4.27
CA MET A 299 -10.48 -6.78 -4.35
C MET A 299 -10.71 -8.26 -4.64
N ASN A 300 -11.70 -8.88 -3.98
CA ASN A 300 -12.13 -10.25 -4.25
C ASN A 300 -12.59 -10.42 -5.71
N LEU A 301 -13.38 -9.47 -6.23
CA LEU A 301 -13.89 -9.46 -7.61
C LEU A 301 -12.77 -9.41 -8.66
N VAL A 302 -11.73 -8.60 -8.46
CA VAL A 302 -10.64 -8.53 -9.45
C VAL A 302 -9.67 -9.69 -9.34
N ARG A 303 -9.62 -10.36 -8.18
CA ARG A 303 -8.75 -11.50 -7.92
C ARG A 303 -9.29 -12.82 -8.51
N TYR A 304 -10.60 -13.03 -8.50
CA TYR A 304 -11.26 -14.29 -8.88
C TYR A 304 -12.18 -14.11 -10.08
#